data_AF-A0A3D8I6R6-F1
#
_entry.id   AF-A0A3D8I6R6-F1
#
_cell.length_a   1.000
_cell.length_b   1.000
_cell.length_c   1.000
_cell.angle_alpha   90.00
_cell.angle_beta   90.00
_cell.angle_gamma   90.00
#
_symmetry.space_group_name_H-M   'P 1'
#
loop_
_entity.id
_entity.type
_entity.pdbx_description
1 polymer ?
#
loop_
_entity_poly.entity_id
_entity_poly.type
_entity_poly.pdbx_seq_one_letter_code
_entity_poly.pdbx_strand_id
1 'polypeptide(L)'
;MKKILFILLCIFCINTSAYDSFGISVRNLKHYGFGFCLQQSYVDKKDKSTALSYDLYVFQKGSMKFAAMGEPKNEEQVAKIIQSYVSQFMSNPQGKVTTKLNLRIFVQDCMQLYESKEYQDEIERIVKKYCKDCK
;
A
#
# COMPACT_ATOMS: atom_id res chain seq x y z
N MET A 1 -16.11 -3.79 46.64
CA MET A 1 -14.90 -4.22 45.89
C MET A 1 -15.21 -4.95 44.58
N LYS A 2 -16.07 -6.00 44.56
CA LYS A 2 -16.41 -6.73 43.31
C LYS A 2 -17.02 -5.88 42.18
N LYS A 3 -17.86 -4.89 42.51
CA LYS A 3 -18.46 -3.98 41.52
C LYS A 3 -17.45 -3.03 40.86
N ILE A 4 -16.42 -2.59 41.60
CA ILE A 4 -15.36 -1.71 41.09
C ILE A 4 -14.43 -2.51 40.17
N LEU A 5 -14.11 -3.75 40.53
CA LEU A 5 -13.32 -4.66 39.69
C LEU A 5 -14.04 -4.97 38.37
N PHE A 6 -15.37 -5.13 38.40
CA PHE A 6 -16.18 -5.36 37.21
C PHE A 6 -16.20 -4.12 36.28
N ILE A 7 -16.33 -2.92 36.85
CA ILE A 7 -16.27 -1.66 36.08
C ILE A 7 -14.88 -1.46 35.45
N LEU A 8 -13.81 -1.74 36.19
CA LEU A 8 -12.43 -1.66 35.68
C LEU A 8 -12.16 -2.70 34.57
N LEU A 9 -12.70 -3.92 34.69
CA LEU A 9 -12.64 -4.94 33.65
C LEU A 9 -13.42 -4.50 32.39
N CYS A 10 -14.60 -3.89 32.55
CA CYS A 10 -15.34 -3.33 31.41
C CYS A 10 -14.58 -2.20 30.72
N ILE A 11 -13.93 -1.29 31.47
CA ILE A 11 -13.08 -0.22 30.90
C ILE A 11 -11.85 -0.82 30.19
N PHE A 12 -11.26 -1.89 30.72
CA PHE A 12 -10.17 -2.61 30.05
C PHE A 12 -10.63 -3.28 28.76
N CYS A 13 -11.82 -3.91 28.73
CA CYS A 13 -12.36 -4.54 27.52
C CYS A 13 -12.75 -3.54 26.42
N ILE A 14 -13.17 -2.31 26.78
CA ILE A 14 -13.48 -1.26 25.79
C ILE A 14 -12.18 -0.72 25.14
N ASN A 15 -11.05 -0.75 25.83
CA ASN A 15 -9.77 -0.24 25.31
C ASN A 15 -8.97 -1.24 24.45
N THR A 16 -9.33 -2.53 24.43
CA THR A 16 -8.55 -3.58 23.73
C THR A 16 -8.98 -3.87 22.29
N SER A 17 -9.88 -3.10 21.70
CA SER A 17 -10.18 -3.19 20.26
C SER A 17 -10.25 -1.81 19.61
N ALA A 18 -9.18 -1.03 19.73
CA ALA A 18 -8.97 0.05 18.78
C ALA A 18 -8.75 -0.60 17.40
N TYR A 19 -9.79 -0.60 16.57
CA TYR A 19 -9.66 -0.96 15.16
C TYR A 19 -8.65 0.01 14.54
N ASP A 20 -7.43 -0.47 14.24
CA ASP A 20 -6.34 0.33 13.67
C ASP A 20 -6.64 0.65 12.20
N SER A 21 -7.63 1.50 12.00
CA SER A 21 -8.12 1.95 10.70
C SER A 21 -6.98 2.57 9.91
N PHE A 22 -6.15 3.36 10.60
CA PHE A 22 -4.99 4.02 10.01
C PHE A 22 -3.97 2.99 9.48
N GLY A 23 -3.54 2.04 10.29
CA GLY A 23 -2.59 1.01 9.90
C GLY A 23 -3.11 0.10 8.80
N ILE A 24 -4.42 -0.18 8.77
CA ILE A 24 -5.07 -0.92 7.69
C ILE A 24 -4.98 -0.12 6.38
N SER A 25 -5.33 1.17 6.38
CA SER A 25 -5.23 2.01 5.19
C SER A 25 -3.80 2.14 4.70
N VAL A 26 -2.84 2.39 5.60
CA VAL A 26 -1.42 2.52 5.26
C VAL A 26 -0.91 1.25 4.59
N ARG A 27 -1.12 0.08 5.23
CA ARG A 27 -0.67 -1.22 4.69
C ARG A 27 -1.25 -1.48 3.31
N ASN A 28 -2.55 -1.27 3.13
CA ASN A 28 -3.22 -1.61 1.89
C ASN A 28 -2.92 -0.61 0.76
N LEU A 29 -2.75 0.68 1.03
CA LEU A 29 -2.27 1.63 0.02
C LEU A 29 -0.82 1.37 -0.40
N LYS A 30 0.01 0.88 0.52
CA LYS A 30 1.36 0.42 0.22
C LYS A 30 1.37 -0.82 -0.68
N HIS A 31 0.49 -1.80 -0.40
CA HIS A 31 0.27 -2.95 -1.28
C HIS A 31 -0.21 -2.51 -2.67
N TYR A 32 -1.14 -1.55 -2.74
CA TYR A 32 -1.65 -1.01 -4.00
C TYR A 32 -0.51 -0.48 -4.90
N GLY A 33 0.35 0.40 -4.37
CA GLY A 33 1.44 0.95 -5.18
C GLY A 33 2.54 -0.07 -5.51
N PHE A 34 2.77 -1.07 -4.66
CA PHE A 34 3.64 -2.20 -5.00
C PHE A 34 3.09 -3.01 -6.19
N GLY A 35 1.80 -3.34 -6.17
CA GLY A 35 1.14 -4.03 -7.28
C GLY A 35 1.22 -3.23 -8.59
N PHE A 36 1.04 -1.92 -8.51
CA PHE A 36 1.22 -1.02 -9.66
C PHE A 36 2.68 -1.00 -10.16
N CYS A 37 3.66 -0.94 -9.26
CA CYS A 37 5.08 -1.00 -9.61
C CYS A 37 5.42 -2.29 -10.37
N LEU A 38 4.97 -3.44 -9.85
CA LEU A 38 5.14 -4.73 -10.51
C LEU A 38 4.48 -4.72 -11.89
N GLN A 39 3.26 -4.22 -12.00
CA GLN A 39 2.57 -4.16 -13.30
C GLN A 39 3.38 -3.35 -14.32
N GLN A 40 3.93 -2.19 -13.95
CA GLN A 40 4.77 -1.40 -14.85
C GLN A 40 6.11 -2.09 -15.19
N SER A 41 6.60 -2.92 -14.27
CA SER A 41 7.86 -3.66 -14.39
C SER A 41 7.77 -4.90 -15.30
N TYR A 42 6.61 -5.57 -15.34
CA TYR A 42 6.39 -6.80 -16.13
C TYR A 42 5.89 -6.57 -17.55
N VAL A 43 5.45 -5.35 -17.89
CA VAL A 43 4.95 -5.07 -19.24
C VAL A 43 6.14 -4.95 -20.19
N ASP A 44 6.58 -6.08 -20.73
CA ASP A 44 7.18 -6.08 -22.05
C ASP A 44 6.10 -5.56 -23.01
N LYS A 45 6.32 -4.38 -23.61
CA LYS A 45 5.29 -3.64 -24.36
C LYS A 45 4.69 -4.42 -25.55
N LYS A 46 5.20 -5.62 -25.84
CA LYS A 46 4.78 -6.52 -26.92
C LYS A 46 4.03 -7.77 -26.47
N ASP A 47 4.13 -8.20 -25.22
CA ASP A 47 3.47 -9.43 -24.77
C ASP A 47 2.81 -9.20 -23.42
N LYS A 48 1.56 -8.72 -23.46
CA LYS A 48 0.68 -8.71 -22.30
C LYS A 48 0.40 -10.17 -21.94
N SER A 49 1.24 -10.79 -21.12
CA SER A 49 0.86 -11.99 -20.38
C SER A 49 -0.41 -11.65 -19.60
N THR A 50 -1.55 -12.05 -20.15
CA THR A 50 -2.87 -11.57 -19.75
C THR A 50 -3.21 -12.02 -18.33
N ALA A 51 -2.75 -13.19 -17.92
CA ALA A 51 -2.97 -13.74 -16.58
C ALA A 51 -2.30 -12.90 -15.48
N LEU A 52 -0.98 -12.67 -15.55
CA LEU A 52 -0.27 -11.89 -14.53
C LEU A 52 -0.78 -10.43 -14.47
N SER A 53 -1.11 -9.85 -15.63
CA SER A 53 -1.70 -8.51 -15.67
C SER A 53 -3.07 -8.44 -14.99
N TYR A 54 -3.88 -9.50 -15.11
CA TYR A 54 -5.17 -9.62 -14.47
C TYR A 54 -5.04 -9.84 -12.96
N ASP A 55 -4.13 -10.71 -12.54
CA ASP A 55 -3.88 -10.98 -11.12
C ASP A 55 -3.41 -9.71 -10.39
N LEU A 56 -2.49 -8.95 -10.99
CA LEU A 56 -2.03 -7.67 -10.45
C LEU A 56 -3.16 -6.62 -10.44
N TYR A 57 -4.04 -6.61 -11.43
CA TYR A 57 -5.22 -5.75 -11.43
C TYR A 57 -6.19 -6.10 -10.30
N VAL A 58 -6.48 -7.38 -10.09
CA VAL A 58 -7.34 -7.86 -8.99
C VAL A 58 -6.71 -7.52 -7.64
N PHE A 59 -5.41 -7.76 -7.48
CA PHE A 59 -4.65 -7.43 -6.28
C PHE A 59 -4.70 -5.92 -5.94
N GLN A 60 -4.48 -5.06 -6.94
CA GLN A 60 -4.58 -3.60 -6.77
C GLN A 60 -6.00 -3.18 -6.37
N LYS A 61 -7.03 -3.71 -7.07
CA LYS A 61 -8.42 -3.39 -6.76
C LYS A 61 -8.80 -3.82 -5.34
N GLY A 62 -8.40 -5.02 -4.93
CA GLY A 62 -8.60 -5.53 -3.57
C GLY A 62 -7.91 -4.65 -2.53
N SER A 63 -6.64 -4.32 -2.77
CA SER A 63 -5.85 -3.45 -1.89
C SER A 63 -6.51 -2.08 -1.70
N MET A 64 -6.97 -1.43 -2.77
CA MET A 64 -7.70 -0.16 -2.67
C MET A 64 -8.99 -0.31 -1.85
N LYS A 65 -9.74 -1.40 -2.04
CA LYS A 65 -10.98 -1.64 -1.28
C LYS A 65 -10.73 -1.89 0.20
N PHE A 66 -9.69 -2.64 0.57
CA PHE A 66 -9.31 -2.82 1.97
C PHE A 66 -8.76 -1.52 2.58
N ALA A 67 -8.07 -0.69 1.80
CA ALA A 67 -7.69 0.64 2.26
C ALA A 67 -8.93 1.51 2.54
N ALA A 68 -9.93 1.46 1.67
CA ALA A 68 -11.21 2.18 1.78
C ALA A 68 -12.05 1.74 3.00
N MET A 69 -11.85 0.53 3.52
CA MET A 69 -12.46 0.10 4.79
C MET A 69 -11.97 0.91 5.99
N GLY A 70 -10.79 1.54 5.87
CA GLY A 70 -10.34 2.54 6.83
C GLY A 70 -10.85 3.96 6.55
N GLU A 71 -11.85 4.13 5.69
CA GLU A 71 -12.49 5.41 5.31
C GLU A 71 -11.64 6.51 4.59
N PRO A 72 -10.56 6.23 3.83
CA PRO A 72 -10.00 7.25 2.95
C PRO A 72 -11.02 7.65 1.89
N LYS A 73 -11.38 8.94 1.85
CA LYS A 73 -12.27 9.49 0.82
C LYS A 73 -11.52 9.62 -0.51
N ASN A 74 -12.23 9.46 -1.62
CA ASN A 74 -11.72 9.70 -2.97
C ASN A 74 -10.65 8.68 -3.46
N GLU A 75 -11.05 7.40 -3.58
CA GLU A 75 -10.21 6.28 -4.07
C GLU A 75 -9.46 6.62 -5.37
N GLU A 76 -10.13 7.27 -6.32
CA GLU A 76 -9.53 7.64 -7.62
C GLU A 76 -8.38 8.64 -7.46
N GLN A 77 -8.57 9.67 -6.63
CA GLN A 77 -7.52 10.65 -6.40
C GLN A 77 -6.34 10.03 -5.63
N VAL A 78 -6.62 9.20 -4.63
CA VAL A 78 -5.59 8.45 -3.88
C VAL A 78 -4.77 7.57 -4.83
N ALA A 79 -5.46 6.82 -5.70
CA ALA A 79 -4.83 5.99 -6.73
C ALA A 79 -3.89 6.83 -7.62
N LYS A 80 -4.36 7.96 -8.17
CA LYS A 80 -3.55 8.84 -9.02
C LYS A 80 -2.29 9.35 -8.33
N ILE A 81 -2.39 9.75 -7.06
CA ILE A 81 -1.24 10.24 -6.28
C ILE A 81 -0.20 9.12 -6.12
N ILE A 82 -0.62 7.93 -5.69
CA ILE A 82 0.28 6.80 -5.48
C ILE A 82 0.92 6.38 -6.81
N GLN A 83 0.13 6.25 -7.88
CA GLN A 83 0.63 5.91 -9.22
C GLN A 83 1.67 6.93 -9.71
N SER A 84 1.44 8.22 -9.48
CA SER A 84 2.38 9.28 -9.85
C SER A 84 3.71 9.13 -9.10
N TYR A 85 3.66 8.95 -7.77
CA TYR A 85 4.85 8.74 -6.95
C TYR A 85 5.66 7.50 -7.40
N VAL A 86 4.97 6.36 -7.57
CA VAL A 86 5.60 5.11 -8.01
C VAL A 86 6.23 5.27 -9.41
N SER A 87 5.53 5.94 -10.33
CA SER A 87 6.04 6.20 -11.69
C SER A 87 7.29 7.08 -11.66
N GLN A 88 7.30 8.10 -10.80
CA GLN A 88 8.46 8.97 -10.61
C GLN A 88 9.65 8.16 -10.06
N PHE A 89 9.44 7.32 -9.04
CA PHE A 89 10.48 6.44 -8.50
C PHE A 89 11.08 5.54 -9.60
N MET A 90 10.24 4.89 -10.40
CA MET A 90 10.69 3.99 -11.46
C MET A 90 11.42 4.69 -12.62
N SER A 91 11.19 6.01 -12.81
CA SER A 91 11.89 6.79 -13.84
C SER A 91 13.35 7.13 -13.47
N ASN A 92 13.74 6.99 -12.19
CA ASN A 92 15.10 7.23 -11.72
C ASN A 92 15.63 6.07 -10.84
N PRO A 93 15.85 4.87 -11.41
CA PRO A 93 16.26 3.70 -10.66
C PRO A 93 17.71 3.85 -10.14
N GLN A 94 17.90 3.68 -8.82
CA GLN A 94 19.20 3.86 -8.16
C GLN A 94 20.13 2.62 -8.27
N GLY A 95 19.66 1.48 -8.80
CA GLY A 95 20.43 0.24 -8.86
C GLY A 95 20.85 -0.17 -10.27
N LYS A 96 22.13 0.03 -10.62
CA LYS A 96 22.78 -0.63 -11.78
C LYS A 96 23.37 -1.98 -11.34
N VAL A 97 22.55 -2.98 -11.03
CA VAL A 97 23.03 -4.36 -10.86
C VAL A 97 22.53 -5.21 -12.02
N THR A 98 23.33 -5.26 -13.08
CA THR A 98 23.13 -6.15 -14.21
C THR A 98 23.63 -7.55 -13.84
N THR A 99 22.71 -8.49 -13.58
CA THR A 99 23.05 -9.91 -13.68
C THR A 99 23.13 -10.31 -15.16
N LYS A 100 23.93 -11.34 -15.45
CA LYS A 100 24.29 -11.85 -16.80
C LYS A 100 23.12 -12.14 -17.75
N LEU A 101 21.87 -12.05 -17.31
CA LEU A 101 20.67 -12.40 -18.08
C LEU A 101 19.89 -11.22 -18.69
N ASN A 102 20.28 -9.96 -18.50
CA ASN A 102 19.55 -8.76 -18.99
C ASN A 102 18.06 -8.66 -18.58
N LEU A 103 17.51 -9.65 -17.87
CA LEU A 103 16.39 -9.48 -16.95
C LEU A 103 16.89 -8.57 -15.84
N ARG A 104 16.77 -7.26 -16.05
CA ARG A 104 16.59 -6.35 -14.94
C ARG A 104 15.56 -7.03 -14.03
N ILE A 105 15.95 -7.38 -12.82
CA ILE A 105 15.00 -7.90 -11.85
C ILE A 105 14.22 -6.67 -11.40
N PHE A 106 13.31 -6.16 -12.24
CA PHE A 106 12.52 -4.96 -11.96
C PHE A 106 11.67 -5.12 -10.66
N VAL A 107 11.49 -6.37 -10.23
CA VAL A 107 10.99 -6.72 -8.90
C VAL A 107 11.87 -6.14 -7.77
N GLN A 108 13.20 -6.08 -7.92
CA GLN A 108 14.11 -5.47 -6.93
C GLN A 108 13.84 -3.99 -6.72
N ASP A 109 13.64 -3.22 -7.79
CA ASP A 109 13.31 -1.80 -7.68
C ASP A 109 11.98 -1.62 -6.94
N CYS A 110 10.98 -2.46 -7.25
CA CYS A 110 9.71 -2.44 -6.52
C CYS A 110 9.83 -2.89 -5.06
N MET A 111 10.71 -3.85 -4.74
CA MET A 111 11.00 -4.24 -3.35
C MET A 111 11.70 -3.11 -2.60
N GLN A 112 12.67 -2.45 -3.23
CA GLN A 112 13.36 -1.29 -2.65
C GLN A 112 12.36 -0.15 -2.36
N LEU A 113 11.45 0.13 -3.30
CA LEU A 113 10.37 1.08 -3.08
C LEU A 113 9.51 0.67 -1.88
N TYR A 114 9.08 -0.60 -1.84
CA TYR A 114 8.22 -1.12 -0.78
C TYR A 114 8.88 -1.04 0.61
N GLU A 115 10.19 -1.28 0.70
CA GLU A 115 10.92 -1.20 1.96
C GLU A 115 11.37 0.23 2.32
N SER A 116 11.33 1.17 1.37
CA SER A 116 11.80 2.54 1.59
C SER A 116 10.96 3.28 2.64
N LYS A 117 11.66 4.04 3.49
CA LYS A 117 11.04 4.92 4.49
C LYS A 117 10.28 6.04 3.82
N GLU A 118 10.81 6.57 2.72
CA GLU A 118 10.20 7.65 1.95
C GLU A 118 8.82 7.26 1.41
N TYR A 119 8.69 6.02 0.90
CA TYR A 119 7.39 5.52 0.45
C TYR A 119 6.43 5.27 1.62
N GLN A 120 6.93 4.75 2.74
CA GLN A 120 6.12 4.62 3.96
C GLN A 120 5.56 5.99 4.41
N ASP A 121 6.43 7.01 4.50
CA ASP A 121 6.08 8.36 4.93
C ASP A 121 5.08 9.02 3.95
N GLU A 122 5.26 8.80 2.65
CA GLU A 122 4.34 9.29 1.62
C GLU A 122 2.95 8.65 1.74
N ILE A 123 2.88 7.33 1.95
CA ILE A 123 1.60 6.63 2.14
C ILE A 123 0.91 7.13 3.41
N GLU A 124 1.63 7.29 4.52
CA GLU A 124 1.07 7.85 5.75
C GLU A 124 0.55 9.28 5.54
N ARG A 125 1.29 10.12 4.80
CA ARG A 125 0.85 11.48 4.45
C ARG A 125 -0.45 11.45 3.66
N ILE A 126 -0.59 10.54 2.70
CA ILE A 126 -1.82 10.35 1.91
C ILE A 126 -2.97 9.91 2.83
N VAL A 127 -2.78 8.90 3.68
CA VAL A 127 -3.83 8.44 4.61
C VAL A 127 -4.25 9.57 5.54
N LYS A 128 -3.31 10.31 6.16
CA LYS A 128 -3.61 11.47 7.02
C LYS A 128 -4.43 12.55 6.30
N LYS A 129 -4.17 12.75 5.00
CA LYS A 129 -4.89 13.75 4.19
C LYS A 129 -6.31 13.31 3.84
N TYR A 130 -6.50 12.03 3.51
CA TYR A 130 -7.76 11.51 2.96
C TYR A 130 -8.63 10.76 3.96
N CYS A 131 -8.08 10.40 5.12
CA CYS A 131 -8.80 9.82 6.25
C CYS A 131 -8.67 10.74 7.47
N LYS A 132 -9.68 11.61 7.67
CA LYS A 132 -9.70 12.57 8.77
C LYS A 132 -10.07 11.94 10.12
N ASP A 133 -10.77 10.81 10.09
CA ASP A 133 -11.37 10.16 11.25
C ASP A 133 -10.73 8.79 11.58
N CYS A 134 -9.65 8.43 10.87
CA CYS A 134 -8.81 7.28 11.24
C CYS A 134 -8.17 7.53 12.60
N LYS A 135 -8.70 6.90 13.66
CA LYS A 135 -8.02 6.78 14.95
C LYS A 135 -7.09 5.59 14.98
#